data_AF-A0A7K2ZC10-F1
#
_entry.id   AF-A0A7K2ZC10-F1
#
_cell.length_a   1.000
_cell.length_b   1.000
_cell.length_c   1.000
_cell.angle_alpha   90.00
_cell.angle_beta   90.00
_cell.angle_gamma   90.00
#
_symmetry.space_group_name_H-M   'P 1'
#
loop_
_entity.id
_entity.type
_entity.pdbx_description
1 polymer ?
#
loop_
_entity_poly.entity_id
_entity_poly.type
_entity_poly.pdbx_seq_one_letter_code
_entity_poly.pdbx_strand_id
1 'polypeptide(L)'
;KTEVASVVFCTLRFAPETAAWIAEQAAVDGWFTARAQWLGSLYAEGSASEYADSPWRREKGGLWDVGPHALSVLIPVLGEVEHLTAARGPADTTHLILRHTSGASSTVTLGLSAPPAAAGMDIELRGEHGTAAIPGWDGAEAAFRGAVDALAEAVRTGVPHACDARFGLRLTELLAEAETQAGR
;
A
#
# COMPACT_ATOMS: atom_id res chain seq x y z
N LYS A 1 0.98 -27.69 3.70
CA LYS A 1 0.78 -27.30 2.27
C LYS A 1 -0.51 -26.50 2.20
N THR A 2 -0.53 -25.33 1.56
CA THR A 2 -1.80 -24.68 1.21
C THR A 2 -2.42 -25.44 0.06
N GLU A 3 -3.71 -25.77 0.15
CA GLU A 3 -4.41 -26.49 -0.92
C GLU A 3 -4.67 -25.60 -2.14
N VAL A 4 -4.61 -24.27 -1.97
CA VAL A 4 -4.79 -23.27 -3.01
C VAL A 4 -3.69 -22.22 -2.89
N ALA A 5 -2.92 -22.01 -3.96
CA ALA A 5 -1.95 -20.91 -4.06
C ALA A 5 -2.69 -19.61 -4.39
N SER A 6 -2.25 -18.49 -3.81
CA SER A 6 -2.87 -17.18 -4.02
C SER A 6 -1.85 -16.06 -3.90
N VAL A 7 -2.13 -14.95 -4.57
CA VAL A 7 -1.46 -13.67 -4.41
C VAL A 7 -2.50 -12.55 -4.46
N VAL A 8 -2.31 -11.52 -3.65
CA VAL A 8 -3.05 -10.26 -3.71
C VAL A 8 -2.15 -9.21 -4.35
N PHE A 9 -2.59 -8.70 -5.48
CA PHE A 9 -1.79 -7.78 -6.29
C PHE A 9 -1.72 -6.39 -5.64
N CYS A 10 -0.57 -6.11 -5.00
CA CYS A 10 -0.19 -4.77 -4.59
C CYS A 10 1.00 -4.34 -5.44
N THR A 11 0.83 -3.37 -6.34
CA THR A 11 1.82 -3.02 -7.37
C THR A 11 3.25 -2.90 -6.83
N LEU A 12 3.44 -2.22 -5.70
CA LEU A 12 4.75 -1.99 -5.07
C LEU A 12 5.40 -3.25 -4.49
N ARG A 13 4.65 -4.35 -4.33
CA ARG A 13 5.18 -5.65 -3.89
C ARG A 13 5.70 -6.51 -5.03
N PHE A 14 5.40 -6.14 -6.27
CA PHE A 14 5.76 -6.94 -7.44
C PHE A 14 6.52 -6.16 -8.51
N ALA A 15 6.56 -4.82 -8.44
CA ALA A 15 7.52 -4.05 -9.23
C ALA A 15 8.94 -4.37 -8.73
N PRO A 16 9.89 -4.76 -9.61
CA PRO A 16 11.20 -5.26 -9.19
C PRO A 16 11.98 -4.31 -8.28
N GLU A 17 11.96 -3.01 -8.59
CA GLU A 17 12.71 -1.98 -7.87
C GLU A 17 12.20 -1.83 -6.44
N THR A 18 10.88 -1.72 -6.27
CA THR A 18 10.28 -1.52 -4.95
C THR A 18 10.24 -2.82 -4.16
N ALA A 19 10.07 -3.97 -4.81
CA ALA A 19 10.12 -5.27 -4.14
C ALA A 19 11.50 -5.55 -3.54
N ALA A 20 12.57 -5.26 -4.30
CA ALA A 20 13.95 -5.37 -3.82
C ALA A 20 14.21 -4.39 -2.66
N TRP A 21 13.80 -3.13 -2.82
CA TRP A 21 13.93 -2.13 -1.77
C TRP A 21 13.20 -2.52 -0.48
N ILE A 22 11.97 -3.03 -0.57
CA ILE A 22 11.21 -3.52 0.61
C ILE A 22 11.96 -4.66 1.29
N ALA A 23 12.52 -5.61 0.53
CA ALA A 23 13.28 -6.71 1.09
C ALA A 23 14.55 -6.23 1.81
N GLU A 24 15.25 -5.25 1.24
CA GLU A 24 16.41 -4.61 1.88
C GLU A 24 16.02 -3.89 3.18
N GLN A 25 14.94 -3.10 3.17
CA GLN A 25 14.54 -2.33 4.35
C GLN A 25 13.93 -3.21 5.44
N ALA A 26 13.31 -4.33 5.09
CA ALA A 26 12.80 -5.33 6.04
C ALA A 26 13.91 -6.19 6.65
N ALA A 27 15.12 -6.17 6.09
CA ALA A 27 16.28 -6.88 6.63
C ALA A 27 17.05 -6.08 7.70
N VAL A 28 16.65 -4.84 7.96
CA VAL A 28 17.25 -3.96 8.96
C VAL A 28 16.21 -3.51 9.98
N ASP A 29 16.58 -3.54 11.26
CA ASP A 29 15.79 -3.00 12.35
C ASP A 29 16.08 -1.50 12.56
N GLY A 30 15.51 -0.90 13.61
CA GLY A 30 15.84 0.47 14.02
C GLY A 30 15.06 1.58 13.29
N TRP A 31 14.03 1.22 12.51
CA TRP A 31 13.08 2.21 11.98
C TRP A 31 12.23 2.80 13.11
N PHE A 32 12.28 4.13 13.25
CA PHE A 32 11.55 4.88 14.28
C PHE A 32 10.15 5.28 13.80
N THR A 33 10.05 5.74 12.56
CA THR A 33 8.77 6.16 11.97
C THR A 33 8.77 6.04 10.45
N ALA A 34 7.59 6.13 9.84
CA ALA A 34 7.44 6.27 8.41
C ALA A 34 6.31 7.23 8.03
N ARG A 35 6.45 7.85 6.86
CA ARG A 35 5.38 8.61 6.21
C ARG A 35 5.09 8.00 4.86
N ALA A 36 3.82 7.81 4.55
CA ALA A 36 3.35 7.37 3.25
C ALA A 36 2.28 8.32 2.73
N GLN A 37 2.36 8.66 1.46
CA GLN A 37 1.37 9.45 0.75
C GLN A 37 1.09 8.81 -0.59
N TRP A 38 -0.18 8.71 -0.95
CA TRP A 38 -0.59 8.43 -2.32
C TRP A 38 -1.82 9.26 -2.66
N LEU A 39 -1.59 10.32 -3.42
CA LEU A 39 -2.59 11.28 -3.87
C LEU A 39 -2.69 11.23 -5.39
N GLY A 40 -3.77 10.64 -5.89
CA GLY A 40 -4.18 10.70 -7.29
C GLY A 40 -4.97 11.97 -7.61
N SER A 41 -5.06 12.30 -8.89
CA SER A 41 -5.88 13.39 -9.43
C SER A 41 -6.80 12.88 -10.54
N LEU A 42 -7.48 11.75 -10.29
CA LEU A 42 -8.24 11.03 -11.31
C LEU A 42 -9.41 11.86 -11.86
N TYR A 43 -10.00 12.70 -11.01
CA TYR A 43 -11.24 13.42 -11.30
C TYR A 43 -11.05 14.92 -11.58
N ALA A 44 -9.80 15.38 -11.72
CA ALA A 44 -9.54 16.77 -12.06
C ALA A 44 -10.10 17.12 -13.45
N GLU A 45 -10.48 18.38 -13.63
CA GLU A 45 -10.93 18.90 -14.93
C GLU A 45 -9.83 18.67 -15.98
N GLY A 46 -10.20 18.10 -17.13
CA GLY A 46 -9.26 17.75 -18.20
C GLY A 46 -8.44 16.48 -17.96
N SER A 47 -8.71 15.71 -16.89
CA SER A 47 -8.10 14.40 -16.67
C SER A 47 -8.42 13.45 -17.84
N ALA A 48 -7.37 12.86 -18.43
CA ALA A 48 -7.48 11.81 -19.44
C ALA A 48 -7.36 10.40 -18.83
N SER A 49 -7.49 10.28 -17.50
CA SER A 49 -7.37 9.00 -16.81
C SER A 49 -8.47 8.04 -17.26
N GLU A 50 -8.08 6.85 -17.75
CA GLU A 50 -8.98 5.75 -18.10
C GLU A 50 -9.84 5.28 -16.91
N TYR A 51 -9.41 5.60 -15.69
CA TYR A 51 -10.10 5.22 -14.45
C TYR A 51 -11.09 6.28 -13.93
N ALA A 52 -11.19 7.45 -14.59
CA ALA A 52 -12.02 8.57 -14.10
C ALA A 52 -13.52 8.21 -14.01
N ASP A 53 -13.99 7.28 -14.85
CA ASP A 53 -15.39 6.85 -14.89
C ASP A 53 -15.67 5.58 -14.08
N SER A 54 -14.69 5.07 -13.33
CA SER A 54 -14.83 3.86 -12.51
C SER A 54 -15.81 4.09 -11.34
N PRO A 55 -17.02 3.47 -11.33
CA PRO A 55 -18.04 3.77 -10.33
C PRO A 55 -17.59 3.42 -8.91
N TRP A 56 -16.93 2.28 -8.74
CA TRP A 56 -16.45 1.84 -7.43
C TRP A 56 -15.35 2.74 -6.86
N ARG A 57 -14.50 3.35 -7.71
CA ARG A 57 -13.44 4.27 -7.24
C ARG A 57 -14.02 5.57 -6.74
N ARG A 58 -15.12 6.02 -7.35
CA ARG A 58 -15.88 7.18 -6.86
C ARG A 58 -16.55 6.88 -5.54
N GLU A 59 -17.14 5.68 -5.43
CA GLU A 59 -17.80 5.25 -4.20
C GLU A 59 -16.80 5.03 -3.07
N LYS A 60 -15.70 4.29 -3.28
CA LYS A 60 -14.78 3.80 -2.26
C LYS A 60 -13.54 4.69 -2.04
N GLY A 61 -13.18 5.52 -3.02
CA GLY A 61 -12.11 6.52 -2.90
C GLY A 61 -10.70 5.95 -2.71
N GLY A 62 -9.75 6.84 -2.39
CA GLY A 62 -8.33 6.49 -2.25
C GLY A 62 -8.01 5.49 -1.14
N LEU A 63 -8.82 5.43 -0.08
CA LEU A 63 -8.63 4.43 0.98
C LEU A 63 -8.59 3.00 0.41
N TRP A 64 -9.55 2.64 -0.44
CA TRP A 64 -9.64 1.30 -1.00
C TRP A 64 -8.81 1.09 -2.27
N ASP A 65 -8.56 2.15 -3.06
CA ASP A 65 -7.79 2.03 -4.30
C ASP A 65 -6.28 1.97 -4.05
N VAL A 66 -5.74 2.96 -3.33
CA VAL A 66 -4.28 3.10 -3.12
C VAL A 66 -3.82 2.70 -1.71
N GLY A 67 -4.74 2.58 -0.75
CA GLY A 67 -4.45 2.10 0.59
C GLY A 67 -3.82 0.70 0.66
N PRO A 68 -4.32 -0.32 -0.07
CA PRO A 68 -3.68 -1.64 -0.10
C PRO A 68 -2.20 -1.55 -0.50
N HIS A 69 -1.88 -0.73 -1.50
CA HIS A 69 -0.52 -0.57 -1.98
C HIS A 69 0.39 0.10 -0.94
N ALA A 70 -0.04 1.21 -0.35
CA ALA A 70 0.74 1.90 0.67
C ALA A 70 0.99 1.03 1.92
N LEU A 71 -0.07 0.39 2.45
CA LEU A 71 0.04 -0.51 3.60
C LEU A 71 0.94 -1.72 3.30
N SER A 72 0.91 -2.21 2.05
CA SER A 72 1.71 -3.37 1.67
C SER A 72 3.21 -3.15 1.76
N VAL A 73 3.67 -1.91 1.68
CA VAL A 73 5.07 -1.52 1.84
C VAL A 73 5.44 -1.44 3.32
N LEU A 74 4.57 -0.86 4.15
CA LEU A 74 4.89 -0.57 5.55
C LEU A 74 4.89 -1.83 6.42
N ILE A 75 3.91 -2.73 6.25
CA ILE A 75 3.75 -3.93 7.10
C ILE A 75 5.00 -4.84 7.10
N PRO A 76 5.61 -5.22 5.97
CA PRO A 76 6.79 -6.09 6.00
C PRO A 76 8.03 -5.41 6.62
N VAL A 77 8.11 -4.07 6.60
CA VAL A 77 9.28 -3.32 7.08
C VAL A 77 9.14 -2.95 8.56
N LEU A 78 7.95 -2.51 8.98
CA LEU A 78 7.68 -2.03 10.33
C LEU A 78 6.96 -3.06 11.20
N GLY A 79 6.54 -4.18 10.63
CA GLY A 79 5.72 -5.18 11.31
C GLY A 79 4.22 -4.90 11.21
N GLU A 80 3.45 -5.85 11.73
CA GLU A 80 1.98 -5.81 11.73
C GLU A 80 1.45 -4.56 12.42
N VAL A 81 0.29 -4.08 11.95
CA VAL A 81 -0.40 -2.94 12.56
C VAL A 81 -1.21 -3.43 13.75
N GLU A 82 -0.86 -2.95 14.95
CA GLU A 82 -1.53 -3.27 16.22
C GLU A 82 -2.62 -2.27 16.58
N HIS A 83 -2.43 -1.00 16.21
CA HIS A 83 -3.41 0.06 16.44
C HIS A 83 -3.51 0.96 15.21
N LEU A 84 -4.74 1.33 14.88
CA LEU A 84 -5.07 2.20 13.77
C LEU A 84 -5.98 3.33 14.25
N THR A 85 -5.65 4.55 13.86
CA THR A 85 -6.56 5.70 13.96
C THR A 85 -6.75 6.27 12.56
N ALA A 86 -8.00 6.42 12.11
CA ALA A 86 -8.32 7.03 10.84
C ALA A 86 -9.17 8.29 10.98
N ALA A 87 -8.93 9.25 10.11
CA ALA A 87 -9.71 10.47 10.00
C ALA A 87 -9.91 10.85 8.53
N ARG A 88 -11.04 11.47 8.24
CA ARG A 88 -11.33 12.02 6.92
C ARG A 88 -10.61 13.36 6.71
N GLY A 89 -10.05 13.53 5.52
CA GLY A 89 -9.51 14.79 5.03
C GLY A 89 -10.42 15.45 3.97
N PRO A 90 -9.92 16.44 3.23
CA PRO A 90 -10.65 17.05 2.12
C PRO A 90 -10.99 16.04 1.01
N ALA A 91 -12.14 16.24 0.34
CA ALA A 91 -12.62 15.37 -0.75
C ALA A 91 -12.70 13.89 -0.32
N ASP A 92 -12.03 12.98 -1.03
CA ASP A 92 -11.96 11.56 -0.69
C ASP A 92 -10.72 11.19 0.15
N THR A 93 -10.00 12.18 0.67
CA THR A 93 -8.76 11.96 1.41
C THR A 93 -9.03 11.24 2.73
N THR A 94 -8.21 10.25 3.06
CA THR A 94 -8.19 9.58 4.37
C THR A 94 -6.78 9.63 4.94
N HIS A 95 -6.68 9.99 6.21
CA HIS A 95 -5.45 10.01 6.99
C HIS A 95 -5.46 8.84 7.97
N LEU A 96 -4.35 8.11 8.05
CA LEU A 96 -4.14 7.02 9.01
C LEU A 96 -2.95 7.33 9.90
N ILE A 97 -3.06 6.98 11.18
CA ILE A 97 -1.95 6.89 12.13
C ILE A 97 -1.89 5.43 12.59
N LEU A 98 -0.75 4.79 12.40
CA LEU A 98 -0.56 3.35 12.61
C LEU A 98 0.51 3.10 13.67
N ARG A 99 0.24 2.17 14.59
CA ARG A 99 1.24 1.60 15.50
C ARG A 99 1.61 0.20 15.02
N HIS A 100 2.91 -0.09 14.95
CA HIS A 100 3.39 -1.36 14.47
C HIS A 100 4.05 -2.21 15.58
N THR A 101 4.07 -3.53 15.39
CA THR A 101 4.68 -4.49 16.33
C THR A 101 6.19 -4.27 16.55
N SER A 102 6.92 -3.68 15.60
CA SER A 102 8.32 -3.27 15.81
C SER A 102 8.50 -2.19 16.89
N GLY A 103 7.41 -1.53 17.26
CA GLY A 103 7.46 -0.33 18.08
C GLY A 103 7.66 0.95 17.28
N ALA A 104 7.59 0.93 15.95
CA ALA A 104 7.50 2.11 15.10
C ALA A 104 6.07 2.68 15.05
N SER A 105 5.93 3.92 14.59
CA SER A 105 4.62 4.48 14.19
C SER A 105 4.70 5.06 12.79
N SER A 106 3.61 5.03 12.03
CA SER A 106 3.57 5.62 10.69
C SER A 106 2.33 6.45 10.44
N THR A 107 2.45 7.42 9.53
CA THR A 107 1.31 8.21 9.05
C THR A 107 1.08 7.97 7.57
N VAL A 108 -0.16 7.76 7.16
CA VAL A 108 -0.54 7.50 5.76
C VAL A 108 -1.57 8.52 5.30
N THR A 109 -1.40 9.11 4.12
CA THR A 109 -2.38 10.01 3.49
C THR A 109 -2.76 9.49 2.11
N LEU A 110 -4.04 9.19 1.90
CA LEU A 110 -4.56 8.50 0.72
C LEU A 110 -5.70 9.31 0.09
N GLY A 111 -5.75 9.43 -1.23
CA GLY A 111 -6.84 10.10 -1.94
C GLY A 111 -6.71 10.01 -3.46
N LEU A 112 -7.81 10.18 -4.20
CA LEU A 112 -7.83 10.15 -5.67
C LEU A 112 -8.31 11.47 -6.29
N SER A 113 -8.76 12.40 -5.47
CA SER A 113 -9.33 13.69 -5.88
C SER A 113 -8.41 14.88 -5.55
N ALA A 114 -7.12 14.64 -5.33
CA ALA A 114 -6.20 15.72 -5.05
C ALA A 114 -6.12 16.69 -6.24
N PRO A 115 -5.93 18.00 -6.02
CA PRO A 115 -5.59 18.93 -7.09
C PRO A 115 -4.37 18.42 -7.88
N PRO A 116 -4.29 18.61 -9.21
CA PRO A 116 -3.18 18.08 -10.01
C PRO A 116 -1.80 18.46 -9.49
N ALA A 117 -1.62 19.69 -8.99
CA ALA A 117 -0.36 20.18 -8.43
C ALA A 117 0.00 19.57 -7.07
N ALA A 118 -0.95 18.92 -6.40
CA ALA A 118 -0.76 18.22 -5.12
C ALA A 118 -0.70 16.69 -5.29
N ALA A 119 -0.90 16.18 -6.50
CA ALA A 119 -0.83 14.76 -6.78
C ALA A 119 0.61 14.25 -6.65
N GLY A 120 0.76 13.03 -6.16
CA GLY A 120 2.06 12.42 -5.96
C GLY A 120 1.99 11.22 -5.03
N MET A 121 3.04 10.41 -5.10
CA MET A 121 3.24 9.26 -4.23
C MET A 121 4.63 9.36 -3.63
N ASP A 122 4.73 9.13 -2.33
CA ASP A 122 5.99 9.10 -1.59
C ASP A 122 5.86 8.17 -0.38
N ILE A 123 6.90 7.41 -0.08
CA ILE A 123 7.01 6.58 1.12
C ILE A 123 8.43 6.73 1.63
N GLU A 124 8.57 7.16 2.89
CA GLU A 124 9.85 7.39 3.53
C GLU A 124 9.88 6.79 4.92
N LEU A 125 10.93 6.02 5.19
CA LEU A 125 11.28 5.46 6.48
C LEU A 125 12.33 6.36 7.15
N ARG A 126 12.26 6.51 8.48
CA ARG A 126 13.23 7.26 9.28
C ARG A 126 13.60 6.49 10.53
N GLY A 127 14.89 6.38 10.84
CA GLY A 127 15.35 5.57 11.96
C GLY A 127 16.83 5.76 12.29
N GLU A 128 17.38 4.80 13.01
CA GLU A 128 18.77 4.80 13.48
C GLU A 128 19.80 4.85 12.33
N HIS A 129 19.40 4.39 11.14
CA HIS A 129 20.23 4.36 9.94
C HIS A 129 19.97 5.54 8.99
N GLY A 130 19.27 6.59 9.46
CA GLY A 130 18.92 7.76 8.66
C GLY A 130 17.56 7.61 8.00
N THR A 131 17.47 7.95 6.71
CA THR A 131 16.22 7.96 5.96
C THR A 131 16.31 7.12 4.69
N ALA A 132 15.26 6.38 4.36
CA ALA A 132 15.14 5.65 3.11
C ALA A 132 13.81 6.00 2.42
N ALA A 133 13.89 6.49 1.19
CA ALA A 133 12.73 6.76 0.35
C ALA A 133 12.53 5.63 -0.66
N ILE A 134 11.27 5.29 -0.94
CA ILE A 134 10.93 4.29 -1.94
C ILE A 134 11.42 4.75 -3.33
N PRO A 135 12.05 3.86 -4.13
CA PRO A 135 12.45 4.22 -5.48
C PRO A 135 11.24 4.33 -6.42
N GLY A 136 11.44 4.97 -7.58
CA GLY A 136 10.50 4.88 -8.69
C GLY A 136 10.44 3.46 -9.27
N TRP A 137 9.39 3.16 -10.02
CA TRP A 137 9.19 1.85 -10.66
C TRP A 137 8.57 2.00 -12.06
N ASP A 138 8.71 0.96 -12.88
CA ASP A 138 8.25 0.95 -14.27
C ASP A 138 6.80 0.46 -14.43
N GLY A 139 5.87 1.20 -13.82
CA GLY A 139 4.43 1.02 -14.04
C GLY A 139 3.84 -0.31 -13.57
N ALA A 140 2.60 -0.57 -13.99
CA ALA A 140 1.82 -1.72 -13.50
C ALA A 140 2.09 -3.03 -14.27
N GLU A 141 2.55 -2.96 -15.53
CA GLU A 141 2.70 -4.16 -16.36
C GLU A 141 3.83 -5.07 -15.85
N ALA A 142 5.00 -4.50 -15.57
CA ALA A 142 6.13 -5.23 -15.00
C ALA A 142 5.76 -5.84 -13.64
N ALA A 143 5.08 -5.07 -12.79
CA ALA A 143 4.59 -5.55 -11.50
C ALA A 143 3.59 -6.70 -11.66
N PHE A 144 2.65 -6.60 -12.61
CA PHE A 144 1.66 -7.64 -12.83
C PHE A 144 2.31 -8.96 -13.28
N ARG A 145 3.33 -8.88 -14.16
CA ARG A 145 4.13 -10.06 -14.54
C ARG A 145 4.80 -10.69 -13.32
N GLY A 146 5.42 -9.88 -12.46
CA GLY A 146 6.02 -10.36 -11.21
C GLY A 146 5.02 -11.05 -10.28
N ALA A 147 3.77 -10.58 -10.23
CA ALA A 147 2.72 -11.22 -9.45
C ALA A 147 2.28 -12.58 -10.02
N VAL A 148 2.21 -12.70 -11.35
CA VAL A 148 1.92 -13.97 -12.03
C VAL A 148 3.05 -14.98 -11.79
N ASP A 149 4.31 -14.54 -11.88
CA ASP A 149 5.48 -15.37 -11.61
C ASP A 149 5.51 -15.86 -10.16
N ALA A 150 5.21 -14.96 -9.20
CA ALA A 150 5.11 -15.32 -7.78
C ALA A 150 3.99 -16.34 -7.51
N LEU A 151 2.84 -16.20 -8.18
CA LEU A 151 1.76 -17.17 -8.09
C LEU A 151 2.17 -18.54 -8.66
N ALA A 152 2.78 -18.56 -9.84
CA ALA A 152 3.26 -19.79 -10.47
C ALA A 152 4.31 -20.51 -9.60
N GLU A 153 5.19 -19.75 -8.95
CA GLU A 153 6.17 -20.28 -8.02
C GLU A 153 5.53 -20.92 -6.78
N ALA A 154 4.53 -20.26 -6.20
CA ALA A 154 3.77 -20.79 -5.07
C ALA A 154 3.02 -22.08 -5.44
N VAL A 155 2.46 -22.17 -6.66
CA VAL A 155 1.84 -23.39 -7.19
C VAL A 155 2.87 -24.51 -7.33
N ARG A 156 4.02 -24.22 -7.93
CA ARG A 156 5.07 -25.20 -8.25
C ARG A 156 5.70 -25.79 -6.99
N THR A 157 5.94 -24.95 -5.98
CA THR A 157 6.67 -25.34 -4.76
C THR A 157 5.75 -25.74 -3.60
N GLY A 158 4.50 -25.27 -3.61
CA GLY A 158 3.58 -25.37 -2.47
C GLY A 158 3.96 -24.46 -1.29
N VAL A 159 4.92 -23.54 -1.48
CA VAL A 159 5.30 -22.52 -0.50
C VAL A 159 4.48 -21.26 -0.75
N PRO A 160 3.69 -20.77 0.23
CA PRO A 160 2.89 -19.56 0.05
C PRO A 160 3.77 -18.32 -0.15
N HIS A 161 3.30 -17.40 -1.01
CA HIS A 161 3.91 -16.08 -1.14
C HIS A 161 3.53 -15.19 0.06
N ALA A 162 4.38 -14.23 0.43
CA ALA A 162 4.10 -13.32 1.55
C ALA A 162 2.86 -12.43 1.33
N CYS A 163 2.46 -12.22 0.07
CA CYS A 163 1.24 -11.50 -0.29
C CYS A 163 0.08 -12.46 -0.63
N ASP A 164 -0.06 -13.58 0.07
CA ASP A 164 -1.17 -14.52 -0.17
C ASP A 164 -2.53 -14.00 0.35
N ALA A 165 -3.57 -14.84 0.27
CA ALA A 165 -4.91 -14.50 0.72
C ALA A 165 -5.02 -14.13 2.22
N ARG A 166 -4.12 -14.60 3.10
CA ARG A 166 -4.11 -14.19 4.52
C ARG A 166 -3.66 -12.75 4.66
N PHE A 167 -2.62 -12.38 3.91
CA PHE A 167 -2.18 -10.99 3.83
C PHE A 167 -3.27 -10.10 3.24
N GLY A 168 -3.95 -10.58 2.19
CA GLY A 168 -5.13 -9.92 1.61
C GLY A 168 -6.25 -9.67 2.61
N LEU A 169 -6.59 -10.68 3.40
CA LEU A 169 -7.57 -10.57 4.48
C LEU A 169 -7.14 -9.49 5.48
N ARG A 170 -5.89 -9.54 5.94
CA ARG A 170 -5.39 -8.57 6.92
C ARG A 170 -5.42 -7.13 6.41
N LEU A 171 -5.01 -6.90 5.15
CA LEU A 171 -5.15 -5.60 4.51
C LEU A 171 -6.61 -5.13 4.48
N THR A 172 -7.52 -6.04 4.11
CA THR A 172 -8.96 -5.72 4.02
C THR A 172 -9.55 -5.36 5.38
N GLU A 173 -9.17 -6.05 6.45
CA GLU A 173 -9.58 -5.74 7.82
C GLU A 173 -9.13 -4.33 8.24
N LEU A 174 -7.86 -3.97 7.97
CA LEU A 174 -7.33 -2.65 8.28
C LEU A 174 -8.06 -1.53 7.52
N LEU A 175 -8.36 -1.77 6.24
CA LEU A 175 -9.09 -0.81 5.40
C LEU A 175 -10.54 -0.65 5.86
N ALA A 176 -11.22 -1.74 6.22
CA ALA A 176 -12.58 -1.70 6.75
C ALA A 176 -12.64 -1.01 8.12
N GLU A 177 -11.66 -1.24 9.00
CA GLU A 177 -11.53 -0.53 10.27
C GLU A 177 -11.34 0.98 10.03
N ALA A 178 -10.43 1.35 9.14
CA ALA A 178 -10.19 2.74 8.76
C ALA A 178 -11.44 3.41 8.17
N GLU A 179 -12.17 2.72 7.29
CA GLU A 179 -13.42 3.21 6.71
C GLU A 179 -14.47 3.48 7.80
N THR A 180 -14.61 2.57 8.76
CA THR A 180 -15.53 2.71 9.90
C THR A 180 -15.17 3.93 10.75
N GLN A 181 -13.90 4.09 11.10
CA GLN A 181 -13.44 5.22 11.92
C GLN A 181 -13.55 6.57 11.20
N ALA A 182 -13.30 6.62 9.89
CA ALA A 182 -13.38 7.84 9.09
C ALA A 182 -14.84 8.27 8.75
N GLY A 183 -15.83 7.47 9.14
CA GLY A 183 -17.26 7.77 9.04
C GLY A 183 -17.76 7.80 7.59
N ARG A 184 -17.76 6.65 6.92
CA ARG A 184 -18.46 6.44 5.65
C ARG A 184 -19.74 5.63 5.85
#